data_AF-A0A3E0NC28-F1
#
_entry.id   AF-A0A3E0NC28-F1
#
_cell.length_a   1.000
_cell.length_b   1.000
_cell.length_c   1.000
_cell.angle_alpha   90.00
_cell.angle_beta   90.00
_cell.angle_gamma   90.00
#
_symmetry.space_group_name_H-M   'P 1'
#
loop_
_entity.id
_entity.type
_entity.pdbx_description
1 polymer ?
#
loop_
_entity_poly.entity_id
_entity_poly.type
_entity_poly.pdbx_seq_one_letter_code
_entity_poly.pdbx_strand_id
1 'polypeptide(L)'
;SDSSGATTGLQFTELRDFSEDYARTLAMWRDNFFANLSAVRQLGFDERFIRIWEYYLCYCEAGFREAKIGLAQILFRKAHA
;
A
#
# COMPACT_ATOMS: atom_id res chain seq x y z
N SER A 1 11.90 -3.15 -26.68
CA SER A 1 11.79 -1.75 -26.24
C SER A 1 12.56 -1.62 -24.94
N ASP A 2 13.78 -1.12 -25.05
CA ASP A 2 14.76 -1.04 -23.97
C ASP A 2 14.34 0.02 -22.94
N SER A 3 14.19 -0.39 -21.68
CA SER A 3 14.06 0.53 -20.56
C SER A 3 15.44 0.80 -19.97
N SER A 4 15.98 1.97 -20.29
CA SER A 4 17.21 2.55 -19.79
C SER A 4 17.31 2.49 -18.25
N GLY A 5 18.25 1.71 -17.74
CA GLY A 5 18.78 1.81 -16.37
C GLY A 5 20.24 2.22 -16.45
N ALA A 6 20.52 3.52 -16.49
CA ALA A 6 21.89 4.01 -16.51
C ALA A 6 22.52 3.97 -15.09
N THR A 7 23.77 3.50 -15.02
CA THR A 7 24.76 3.69 -13.92
C THR A 7 24.71 2.81 -12.67
N THR A 8 24.00 1.70 -12.68
CA THR A 8 24.28 0.62 -11.72
C THR A 8 24.37 -0.69 -12.49
N GLY A 9 25.34 -1.56 -12.20
CA GLY A 9 25.47 -2.85 -12.86
C GLY A 9 24.36 -3.84 -12.46
N LEU A 10 23.13 -3.35 -12.29
CA LEU A 10 21.96 -4.10 -11.84
C LEU A 10 21.00 -4.31 -13.02
N GLN A 11 20.59 -5.55 -13.21
CA GLN A 11 19.61 -5.97 -14.20
C GLN A 11 18.28 -6.28 -13.51
N PHE A 12 17.20 -5.74 -14.08
CA PHE A 12 15.85 -6.10 -13.69
C PHE A 12 15.64 -7.61 -13.88
N THR A 13 15.11 -8.27 -12.87
CA THR A 13 14.87 -9.72 -12.89
C THR A 13 13.39 -10.05 -12.82
N GLU A 14 12.66 -9.42 -11.91
CA GLU A 14 11.28 -9.80 -11.60
C GLU A 14 10.51 -8.58 -11.07
N LEU A 15 9.22 -8.52 -11.40
CA LEU A 15 8.25 -7.64 -10.75
C LEU A 15 7.12 -8.52 -10.21
N ARG A 16 6.86 -8.40 -8.91
CA ARG A 16 5.70 -9.02 -8.27
C ARG A 16 4.73 -7.94 -7.83
N ASP A 17 3.50 -8.02 -8.32
CA ASP A 17 2.41 -7.13 -7.94
C ASP A 17 1.69 -7.66 -6.69
N PHE A 18 1.47 -6.78 -5.72
CA PHE A 18 0.79 -7.03 -4.45
C PHE A 18 -0.38 -6.06 -4.23
N SER A 19 -0.88 -5.40 -5.28
CA SER A 19 -1.93 -4.38 -5.18
C SER A 19 -3.22 -4.92 -4.55
N GLU A 20 -3.67 -6.11 -4.96
CA GLU A 20 -4.86 -6.78 -4.41
C GLU A 20 -4.68 -7.18 -2.93
N ASP A 21 -3.48 -7.66 -2.57
CA ASP A 21 -3.17 -7.99 -1.18
C ASP A 21 -3.16 -6.72 -0.30
N TYR A 22 -2.72 -5.60 -0.86
CA TYR A 22 -2.74 -4.32 -0.14
C TYR A 22 -4.15 -3.75 0.00
N ALA A 23 -5.02 -3.91 -1.01
CA ALA A 23 -6.44 -3.60 -0.87
C ALA A 23 -7.08 -4.41 0.27
N ARG A 24 -6.81 -5.72 0.34
CA ARG A 24 -7.27 -6.58 1.45
C ARG A 24 -6.73 -6.12 2.80
N THR A 25 -5.46 -5.72 2.85
CA THR A 25 -4.82 -5.20 4.06
C THR A 25 -5.54 -3.95 4.58
N LEU A 26 -5.87 -3.00 3.69
CA LEU A 26 -6.59 -1.77 4.06
C LEU A 26 -8.01 -2.06 4.58
N ALA A 27 -8.72 -3.01 3.97
CA ALA A 27 -10.01 -3.46 4.46
C ALA A 27 -9.91 -4.03 5.89
N MET A 28 -8.93 -4.92 6.13
CA MET A 28 -8.69 -5.50 7.46
C MET A 28 -8.29 -4.44 8.49
N TRP A 29 -7.50 -3.44 8.10
CA TRP A 29 -7.15 -2.32 8.97
C TRP A 29 -8.36 -1.47 9.33
N ARG A 30 -9.27 -1.21 8.39
CA ARG A 30 -10.53 -0.49 8.67
C ARG A 30 -11.38 -1.25 9.67
N ASP A 31 -11.59 -2.54 9.45
CA ASP A 31 -12.38 -3.38 10.35
C ASP A 31 -11.78 -3.39 11.76
N ASN A 32 -10.45 -3.56 11.87
CA ASN A 32 -9.74 -3.53 13.15
C ASN A 32 -9.80 -2.15 13.84
N PHE A 33 -9.71 -1.06 13.07
CA PHE A 33 -9.80 0.30 13.60
C PHE A 33 -11.16 0.54 14.27
N PHE A 34 -12.26 0.19 13.59
CA PHE A 34 -13.60 0.34 14.14
C PHE A 34 -13.91 -0.62 15.28
N ALA A 35 -13.39 -1.84 15.24
CA ALA A 35 -13.47 -2.78 16.37
C ALA A 35 -12.79 -2.24 17.64
N ASN A 36 -11.82 -1.34 17.50
CA ASN A 36 -11.05 -0.75 18.61
C ASN A 36 -11.34 0.74 18.84
N LEU A 37 -12.50 1.24 18.37
CA LEU A 37 -12.80 2.68 18.39
C LEU A 37 -12.80 3.29 19.80
N SER A 38 -13.14 2.51 20.84
CA SER A 38 -13.03 2.97 22.22
C SER A 38 -11.59 3.28 22.62
N ALA A 39 -10.63 2.40 22.28
CA ALA A 39 -9.22 2.62 22.54
C ALA A 39 -8.68 3.83 21.74
N VAL A 40 -9.11 3.96 20.48
CA VAL A 40 -8.77 5.13 19.65
C VAL A 40 -9.22 6.44 20.31
N ARG A 41 -10.45 6.49 20.83
CA ARG A 41 -10.96 7.66 21.57
C ARG A 41 -10.18 7.92 22.86
N GLN A 42 -9.78 6.87 23.58
CA GLN A 42 -8.97 7.01 24.81
C GLN A 42 -7.57 7.58 24.54
N LEU A 43 -7.03 7.40 23.33
CA LEU A 43 -5.78 8.03 22.89
C LEU A 43 -5.93 9.55 22.61
N GLY A 44 -7.15 10.11 22.72
CA GLY A 44 -7.42 11.53 22.51
C GLY A 44 -7.77 11.89 21.06
N PHE A 45 -8.00 10.90 20.19
CA PHE A 45 -8.45 11.16 18.83
C PHE A 45 -9.94 11.48 18.79
N ASP A 46 -10.27 12.61 18.16
CA ASP A 46 -11.63 13.10 18.06
C ASP A 46 -12.40 12.50 16.87
N GLU A 47 -13.68 12.82 16.79
CA GLU A 47 -14.54 12.34 15.70
C GLU A 47 -14.09 12.86 14.32
N ARG A 48 -13.39 14.00 14.26
CA ARG A 48 -12.85 14.51 13.00
C ARG A 48 -11.72 13.60 12.50
N PHE A 49 -10.81 13.21 13.39
CA PHE A 49 -9.75 12.26 13.07
C PHE A 49 -10.35 10.93 12.61
N ILE A 50 -11.31 10.38 13.35
CA ILE A 50 -11.94 9.09 13.04
C ILE A 50 -12.52 9.09 11.62
N ARG A 51 -13.27 10.14 11.24
CA ARG A 51 -13.84 10.26 9.89
C ARG A 51 -12.78 10.39 8.79
N ILE A 52 -11.71 11.15 9.05
CA ILE A 52 -10.59 11.26 8.10
C ILE A 52 -9.90 9.91 7.94
N TRP A 53 -9.72 9.17 9.02
CA TRP A 53 -9.07 7.87 9.01
C TRP A 53 -9.89 6.82 8.27
N GLU A 54 -11.20 6.79 8.49
CA GLU A 54 -12.13 5.97 7.71
C GLU A 54 -12.06 6.32 6.22
N TYR A 55 -12.12 7.62 5.89
CA TYR A 55 -12.02 8.09 4.52
C TYR A 55 -10.70 7.64 3.89
N TYR A 56 -9.58 7.80 4.57
CA TYR A 56 -8.26 7.38 4.09
C TYR A 56 -8.23 5.88 3.77
N LEU A 57 -8.67 5.02 4.69
CA LEU A 57 -8.63 3.58 4.51
C LEU A 57 -9.54 3.14 3.34
N CYS A 58 -10.76 3.66 3.26
CA CYS A 58 -11.70 3.37 2.17
C CYS A 58 -11.19 3.89 0.82
N TYR A 59 -10.69 5.13 0.78
CA TYR A 59 -10.21 5.76 -0.45
C TYR A 59 -9.00 5.03 -1.01
N CYS A 60 -8.04 4.67 -0.15
CA CYS A 60 -6.88 3.88 -0.57
C CYS A 60 -7.28 2.47 -1.00
N GLU A 61 -8.19 1.79 -0.27
CA GLU A 61 -8.68 0.47 -0.67
C GLU A 61 -9.26 0.51 -2.09
N ALA A 62 -10.16 1.47 -2.34
CA ALA A 62 -10.74 1.68 -3.67
C ALA A 62 -9.66 2.01 -4.71
N GLY A 63 -8.68 2.84 -4.36
CA GLY A 63 -7.57 3.17 -5.25
C GLY A 63 -6.79 1.94 -5.73
N PHE A 64 -6.52 0.97 -4.83
CA PHE A 64 -5.87 -0.29 -5.20
C PHE A 64 -6.81 -1.21 -6.00
N ARG A 65 -8.07 -1.39 -5.58
CA ARG A 65 -9.05 -2.24 -6.29
C ARG A 65 -9.36 -1.75 -7.71
N GLU A 66 -9.36 -0.44 -7.91
CA GLU A 66 -9.63 0.21 -9.21
C GLU A 66 -8.36 0.39 -10.05
N ALA A 67 -7.24 -0.21 -9.64
CA ALA A 67 -5.92 -0.12 -10.28
C ALA A 67 -5.48 1.33 -10.56
N LYS A 68 -5.91 2.28 -9.74
CA LYS A 68 -5.50 3.70 -9.81
C LYS A 68 -4.14 3.94 -9.16
N ILE A 69 -3.80 3.08 -8.20
CA ILE A 69 -2.50 2.98 -7.57
C ILE A 69 -2.11 1.50 -7.48
N GLY A 70 -0.81 1.22 -7.41
CA GLY A 70 -0.31 -0.15 -7.36
C GLY A 70 0.85 -0.31 -6.38
N LEU A 71 1.09 -1.55 -5.95
CA LEU A 71 2.19 -1.92 -5.07
C LEU A 71 2.97 -3.07 -5.71
N ALA A 72 4.26 -2.87 -5.95
CA ALA A 72 5.10 -3.91 -6.53
C ALA A 72 6.41 -4.09 -5.76
N GLN A 73 6.84 -5.34 -5.64
CA GLN A 73 8.20 -5.69 -5.28
C GLN A 73 9.00 -5.92 -6.56
N ILE A 74 10.10 -5.19 -6.72
CA ILE A 74 10.97 -5.32 -7.88
C ILE A 74 12.30 -5.95 -7.45
N LEU A 75 12.68 -7.04 -8.11
CA LEU A 75 13.96 -7.71 -7.92
C LEU A 75 14.96 -7.26 -8.97
N PHE A 76 16.11 -6.77 -8.50
CA PHE A 76 17.27 -6.50 -9.32
C PHE A 76 18.41 -7.44 -8.92
N ARG A 77 19.20 -7.87 -9.90
CA ARG A 77 20.43 -8.67 -9.68
C ARG A 77 21.62 -7.98 -10.31
N LYS A 78 22.82 -8.15 -9.74
CA LYS A 78 24.04 -7.67 -10.37
C LYS A 78 24.27 -8.42 -11.69
N ALA A 79 24.50 -7.69 -12.78
CA ALA A 79 24.99 -8.25 -14.03
C ALA A 79 26.33 -8.95 -13.75
N HIS A 80 26.43 -10.22 -14.10
CA HIS A 80 27.75 -10.87 -14.13
C HIS A 80 28.60 -10.19 -15.20
N ALA A 81 29.82 -9.79 -14.82
CA ALA A 81 30.84 -9.33 -15.74
C ALA A 81 31.37 -10.50 -16.58
#